data_AF-A0A2V7BQI2-F1
#
_entry.id   AF-A0A2V7BQI2-F1
#
_cell.length_a   1.000
_cell.length_b   1.000
_cell.length_c   1.000
_cell.angle_alpha   90.00
_cell.angle_beta   90.00
_cell.angle_gamma   90.00
#
_symmetry.space_group_name_H-M   'P 1'
#
loop_
_entity.id
_entity.type
_entity.pdbx_description
1 polymer ?
#
loop_
_entity_poly.entity_id
_entity_poly.type
_entity_poly.pdbx_seq_one_letter_code
_entity_poly.pdbx_strand_id
1 'polypeptide(L)' 'MDETKIFQRRGVGRPSTVTPYEVLLAQWLRATPSLTGAEILRRVRLAGYRGGKSALYELIRRTRTP' A
#
# COMPACT_ATOMS: atom_id res chain seq x y z
N MET A 1 -28.81 -12.21 -11.31
CA MET A 1 -28.10 -10.94 -11.53
C MET A 1 -28.41 -10.08 -10.32
N ASP A 2 -27.53 -10.10 -9.32
CA ASP A 2 -27.47 -9.10 -8.25
C ASP A 2 -26.09 -9.23 -7.58
N GLU A 3 -25.10 -8.61 -8.20
CA GLU A 3 -23.73 -8.50 -7.69
C GLU A 3 -23.71 -7.54 -6.49
N THR A 4 -23.93 -8.09 -5.29
CA THR A 4 -23.74 -7.34 -4.05
C THR A 4 -22.25 -7.12 -3.80
N LYS A 5 -21.76 -5.99 -4.32
CA LYS A 5 -20.43 -5.46 -4.02
C LYS A 5 -20.37 -5.01 -2.56
N ILE A 6 -20.01 -5.95 -1.68
CA ILE A 6 -19.83 -5.67 -0.25
C ILE A 6 -18.60 -4.78 -0.08
N PHE A 7 -18.80 -3.48 0.12
CA PHE A 7 -17.76 -2.60 0.65
C PHE A 7 -17.54 -2.94 2.13
N GLN A 8 -16.72 -3.96 2.38
CA GLN A 8 -16.28 -4.32 3.73
C GLN A 8 -15.55 -3.14 4.35
N ARG A 9 -16.20 -2.46 5.30
CA ARG A 9 -15.54 -1.63 6.30
C ARG A 9 -14.55 -2.54 7.03
N ARG A 10 -13.25 -2.29 6.85
CA ARG A 10 -12.18 -3.13 7.40
C ARG A 10 -12.28 -3.13 8.93
N GLY A 11 -12.65 -4.28 9.50
CA GLY A 11 -12.68 -4.47 10.94
C GLY A 11 -11.29 -4.25 11.56
N VAL A 12 -11.29 -3.71 12.77
CA VAL A 12 -10.14 -3.36 13.65
C VAL A 12 -9.21 -4.54 14.03
N GLY A 13 -9.27 -5.66 13.31
CA GLY A 13 -8.44 -6.85 13.57
C GLY A 13 -7.80 -7.50 12.34
N ARG A 14 -8.17 -7.11 11.10
CA ARG A 14 -7.50 -7.65 9.91
C ARG A 14 -6.34 -6.73 9.51
N PRO A 15 -5.08 -7.20 9.49
CA PRO A 15 -3.96 -6.38 9.04
C PRO A 15 -4.23 -5.86 7.63
N SER A 16 -3.86 -4.60 7.39
CA SER A 16 -4.05 -4.00 6.08
C SER A 16 -3.25 -4.77 5.04
N THR A 17 -3.75 -4.86 3.82
CA THR A 17 -3.03 -5.53 2.71
C THR A 17 -1.67 -4.91 2.40
N VAL A 18 -1.42 -3.68 2.89
CA VAL A 18 -0.14 -2.97 2.80
C VAL A 18 0.85 -3.31 3.91
N THR A 19 0.40 -3.86 5.03
CA THR A 19 1.24 -4.13 6.22
C THR A 19 2.48 -4.97 5.89
N PRO A 20 2.42 -6.03 5.07
CA PRO A 20 3.63 -6.79 4.69
C PRO A 20 4.68 -5.98 3.92
N TYR A 21 4.31 -4.83 3.36
CA TYR A 21 5.17 -4.01 2.52
C TYR A 21 5.79 -2.81 3.26
N GLU A 22 5.45 -2.58 4.54
CA GLU A 22 5.92 -1.42 5.31
C GLU A 22 7.45 -1.33 5.38
N VAL A 23 8.10 -2.42 5.75
CA VAL A 23 9.57 -2.50 5.84
C VAL A 23 10.21 -2.29 4.47
N LEU A 24 9.67 -2.92 3.43
CA LEU A 24 10.19 -2.80 2.07
C LEU A 24 10.09 -1.36 1.53
N LEU A 25 8.96 -0.69 1.76
CA LEU A 25 8.76 0.70 1.36
C LEU A 25 9.70 1.64 2.10
N ALA A 26 9.88 1.45 3.41
CA ALA A 26 10.82 2.25 4.19
C ALA A 26 12.26 2.13 3.67
N GLN A 27 12.69 0.91 3.30
CA GLN A 27 14.01 0.69 2.71
C GLN A 27 14.16 1.41 1.37
N TRP A 28 13.18 1.28 0.47
CA TRP A 28 13.21 1.97 -0.82
C TRP A 28 13.19 3.48 -0.70
N LEU A 29 12.35 4.02 0.20
CA LEU A 29 12.25 5.47 0.42
C LEU A 29 13.49 6.04 1.11
N ARG A 30 14.15 5.28 1.99
CA ARG A 30 15.45 5.67 2.54
C ARG A 30 16.54 5.66 1.48
N ALA A 31 16.59 4.63 0.63
CA ALA A 31 17.58 4.52 -0.43
C ALA A 31 17.36 5.52 -1.57
N THR A 32 16.10 5.86 -1.85
CA THR A 32 15.72 6.77 -2.94
C THR A 32 14.48 7.58 -2.55
N PRO A 33 14.66 8.71 -1.84
CA PRO A 33 13.54 9.53 -1.35
C PRO A 33 12.64 10.07 -2.47
N SER A 34 13.20 10.29 -3.66
CA SER A 34 12.52 10.81 -4.85
C SER A 34 11.59 9.81 -5.54
N LEU A 35 11.59 8.53 -5.16
CA LEU A 35 10.72 7.50 -5.78
C LEU A 35 9.26 7.94 -5.78
N THR A 36 8.64 7.98 -6.95
CA THR A 36 7.24 8.40 -7.02
C THR A 36 6.31 7.32 -6.47
N GLY A 37 5.15 7.72 -5.95
CA GLY A 37 4.14 6.75 -5.51
C GLY A 37 3.69 5.81 -6.63
N ALA A 38 3.67 6.29 -7.87
CA ALA A 38 3.34 5.48 -9.05
C ALA A 38 4.38 4.39 -9.31
N GLU A 39 5.67 4.70 -9.20
CA GLU A 39 6.74 3.72 -9.33
C GLU A 39 6.69 2.69 -8.21
N ILE A 40 6.46 3.11 -6.96
CA ILE A 40 6.31 2.20 -5.83
C ILE A 40 5.12 1.27 -6.06
N LEU A 41 3.96 1.81 -6.49
CA LEU A 41 2.78 1.02 -6.83
C LEU A 41 3.06 -0.01 -7.91
N ARG A 42 3.79 0.37 -8.97
CA ARG A 42 4.18 -0.55 -10.04
C ARG A 42 5.05 -1.68 -9.50
N ARG A 43 6.07 -1.36 -8.69
CA ARG A 43 7.00 -2.35 -8.11
C ARG A 43 6.28 -3.34 -7.19
N VAL A 44 5.44 -2.86 -6.27
CA VAL A 44 4.71 -3.77 -5.36
C VAL A 44 3.70 -4.64 -6.10
N ARG A 45 3.08 -4.14 -7.19
CA ARG A 45 2.19 -4.96 -8.03
C ARG A 45 2.93 -6.08 -8.74
N LEU A 46 4.15 -5.81 -9.24
CA LEU A 46 5.01 -6.84 -9.79
C LEU A 46 5.41 -7.88 -8.72
N ALA A 47 5.53 -7.47 -7.46
CA ALA A 47 5.75 -8.35 -6.32
C ALA A 47 4.47 -9.04 -5.79
N GLY A 48 3.31 -8.87 -6.43
CA GLY A 48 2.06 -9.56 -6.07
C GLY A 48 1.09 -8.76 -5.21
N TYR A 49 1.31 -7.46 -4.99
CA TYR A 49 0.36 -6.62 -4.24
C TYR A 49 -0.98 -6.49 -4.97
N ARG A 50 -2.04 -6.98 -4.33
CA ARG A 50 -3.43 -6.89 -4.81
C ARG A 50 -4.29 -5.88 -4.03
N GLY A 51 -3.70 -5.17 -3.08
CA GLY A 51 -4.43 -4.18 -2.28
C GLY A 51 -4.77 -2.88 -3.03
N GLY A 52 -5.55 -2.02 -2.38
CA GLY A 52 -5.97 -0.75 -2.95
C GLY A 52 -4.84 0.28 -3.09
N LYS A 53 -4.88 1.08 -4.16
CA LYS A 53 -3.93 2.19 -4.41
C LYS A 53 -3.88 3.18 -3.23
N SER A 54 -5.03 3.57 -2.70
CA SER A 54 -5.13 4.55 -1.61
C SER A 54 -4.45 4.08 -0.33
N ALA A 55 -4.56 2.79 0.01
CA ALA A 55 -3.89 2.24 1.20
C ALA A 55 -2.36 2.33 1.07
N LEU A 56 -1.84 2.06 -0.13
CA LEU A 56 -0.41 2.16 -0.40
C LEU A 56 0.07 3.61 -0.34
N TYR A 57 -0.70 4.55 -0.90
CA TYR A 57 -0.33 5.97 -0.90
C TYR A 57 -0.36 6.57 0.49
N GLU A 58 -1.33 6.19 1.33
CA GLU A 58 -1.34 6.57 2.74
C GLU A 58 -0.12 6.02 3.48
N LEU A 59 0.28 4.77 3.23
CA LEU A 59 1.52 4.23 3.80
C LEU A 59 2.74 5.03 3.35
N ILE A 60 2.93 5.28 2.05
CA ILE A 60 4.05 6.07 1.52
C ILE A 60 4.10 7.47 2.14
N ARG A 61 2.95 8.13 2.26
CA ARG A 61 2.84 9.45 2.88
C ARG A 61 3.32 9.40 4.33
N ARG A 62 2.82 8.45 5.13
CA ARG A 62 3.23 8.26 6.53
C ARG A 62 4.71 7.93 6.67
N THR A 63 5.28 7.16 5.76
CA THR A 63 6.72 6.82 5.80
C THR A 63 7.61 8.02 5.45
N ARG A 64 7.12 8.98 4.66
CA ARG A 64 7.84 10.20 4.30
C ARG A 64 7.77 11.30 5.36
N THR A 65 6.71 11.31 6.13
CA THR A 65 6.56 12.25 7.24
C THR A 65 7.32 11.68 8.45
N PRO A 66 8.33 12.38 8.99
CA PRO A 66 9.03 11.95 10.19
C PRO A 66 8.10 11.89 11.41
#